data_AF-A0A843IRZ9-F1
#
_entry.id   AF-A0A843IRZ9-F1
#
_cell.length_a   1.000
_cell.length_b   1.000
_cell.length_c   1.000
_cell.angle_alpha   90.00
_cell.angle_beta   90.00
_cell.angle_gamma   90.00
#
_symmetry.space_group_name_H-M   'P 1'
#
loop_
_entity.id
_entity.type
_entity.pdbx_description
1 polymer ?
#
loop_
_entity_poly.entity_id
_entity_poly.type
_entity_poly.pdbx_seq_one_letter_code
_entity_poly.pdbx_strand_id
1 'polypeptide(L)'
;MLLIELKCPGCGAPIKTKARDMMLKCSHCDKISLYSKEKSSLVDVSYVIAGASKESKGVLVYVPFWVVNANLDVRRERISGGMIMRTVTGQRQMRGTRDFYVCAADEIPEKYSRDWNMDLTLDQPELNPVSDFKGADRAKMTMDKDVAGENAEFLFLRYETEIPGTLQDLDYVFDINSTRVVYLPVWKDNSNYTIGI
;
A
#
# COMPACT_ATOMS: atom_id res chain seq x y z
N MET A 1 21.45 1.31 24.32
CA MET A 1 20.39 0.77 23.46
C MET A 1 19.38 0.06 24.36
N LEU A 2 18.21 0.68 24.60
CA LEU A 2 17.17 0.07 25.43
C LEU A 2 16.44 -0.98 24.60
N LEU A 3 16.46 -2.23 25.08
CA LEU A 3 15.74 -3.33 24.45
C LEU A 3 14.30 -3.26 24.94
N ILE A 4 13.40 -2.72 24.11
CA ILE A 4 11.98 -2.60 24.44
C ILE A 4 11.34 -3.97 24.24
N GLU A 5 10.80 -4.54 25.31
CA GLU A 5 10.01 -5.76 25.24
C GLU A 5 8.61 -5.42 24.73
N LEU A 6 8.28 -5.85 23.51
CA LEU A 6 6.96 -5.67 22.92
C LEU A 6 6.02 -6.77 23.45
N LYS A 7 4.83 -6.37 23.92
CA LYS A 7 3.79 -7.31 24.37
C LYS A 7 2.63 -7.33 23.38
N CYS A 8 2.14 -8.52 23.07
CA CYS A 8 0.98 -8.69 22.21
C CYS A 8 -0.27 -8.04 22.86
N PRO A 9 -0.98 -7.15 22.16
CA PRO A 9 -2.21 -6.53 22.70
C PRO A 9 -3.37 -7.52 22.83
N GLY A 10 -3.29 -8.70 22.22
CA GLY A 10 -4.32 -9.74 22.29
C GLY A 10 -4.19 -10.65 23.52
N CYS A 11 -2.99 -11.17 23.80
CA CYS A 11 -2.78 -12.17 24.87
C CYS A 11 -1.71 -11.79 25.90
N GLY A 12 -1.06 -10.63 25.76
CA GLY A 12 0.00 -10.16 26.66
C GLY A 12 1.35 -10.86 26.51
N ALA A 13 1.45 -11.90 25.67
CA ALA A 13 2.69 -12.63 25.45
C ALA A 13 3.79 -11.73 24.84
N PRO A 14 5.07 -11.93 25.20
CA PRO A 14 6.16 -11.16 24.62
C PRO A 14 6.35 -11.53 23.15
N ILE A 15 6.53 -10.50 22.32
CA ILE A 15 6.83 -10.65 20.89
C ILE A 15 8.32 -10.39 20.69
N LYS A 16 9.01 -11.43 20.23
CA LYS A 16 10.43 -11.36 19.86
C LYS A 16 10.53 -11.20 18.35
N THR A 17 11.07 -10.09 17.88
CA THR A 17 11.45 -9.93 16.47
C THR A 17 12.95 -9.68 16.36
N LYS A 18 13.59 -10.35 15.40
CA LYS A 18 14.98 -10.11 15.01
C LYS A 18 15.09 -9.28 13.72
N ALA A 19 13.96 -9.05 13.04
CA ALA A 19 13.90 -8.36 11.76
C ALA A 19 13.23 -6.99 11.92
N ARG A 20 13.64 -6.03 11.09
CA ARG A 20 12.93 -4.76 10.92
C ARG A 20 11.65 -5.04 10.13
N ASP A 21 10.60 -5.34 10.86
CA ASP A 21 9.26 -5.59 10.33
C ASP A 21 8.26 -4.93 11.27
N MET A 22 7.40 -4.08 10.71
CA MET A 22 6.43 -3.32 11.46
C MET A 22 5.18 -4.14 11.76
N MET A 23 4.87 -5.16 10.95
CA MET A 23 3.72 -6.03 11.19
C MET A 23 4.17 -7.28 11.92
N LEU A 24 3.96 -7.33 13.23
CA LEU A 24 4.43 -8.43 14.07
C LEU A 24 3.29 -9.41 14.38
N LYS A 25 3.52 -10.67 14.04
CA LYS A 25 2.62 -11.78 14.37
C LYS A 25 2.97 -12.36 15.73
N CYS A 26 1.99 -12.49 16.61
CA CYS A 26 2.15 -13.20 17.88
C CYS A 26 2.27 -14.70 17.65
N SER A 27 3.28 -15.35 18.23
CA SER A 27 3.44 -16.81 18.16
C SER A 27 2.50 -17.60 19.09
N HIS A 28 1.71 -16.92 19.92
CA HIS A 28 0.83 -17.55 20.91
C HIS A 28 -0.65 -17.48 20.54
N CYS A 29 -1.12 -16.36 19.97
CA CYS A 29 -2.52 -16.18 19.58
C CYS A 29 -2.71 -15.77 18.12
N ASP A 30 -1.64 -15.82 17.32
CA ASP A 30 -1.61 -15.48 15.89
C ASP A 30 -2.02 -14.04 15.51
N LYS A 31 -2.41 -13.19 16.48
CA LYS A 31 -2.75 -11.79 16.23
C LYS A 31 -1.57 -11.04 15.60
N ILE A 32 -1.85 -10.34 14.51
CA ILE A 32 -0.91 -9.44 13.85
C ILE A 32 -1.19 -8.02 14.36
N SER A 33 -0.13 -7.33 14.77
CA SER A 33 -0.18 -5.95 15.28
C SER A 33 0.89 -5.10 14.61
N LEU A 34 0.61 -3.81 14.48
CA LEU A 34 1.56 -2.85 13.94
C LEU A 34 2.45 -2.32 15.05
N TYR A 35 3.76 -2.25 14.81
CA TYR A 35 4.68 -1.53 15.66
C TYR A 35 4.63 -0.04 15.34
N SER A 36 4.19 0.76 16.31
CA SER A 36 4.23 2.21 16.26
C SER A 36 5.54 2.69 16.86
N LYS A 37 6.36 3.39 16.06
CA LYS A 37 7.59 4.03 16.54
C LYS A 37 7.27 5.12 17.55
N GLU A 38 6.28 5.95 17.27
CA GLU A 38 5.82 7.04 18.13
C GLU A 38 5.46 6.54 19.54
N LYS A 39 4.59 5.53 19.62
CA LYS A 39 4.15 4.98 20.92
C LYS A 39 5.13 3.95 21.49
N SER A 40 6.18 3.61 20.74
CA SER A 40 7.14 2.56 21.08
C SER A 40 6.46 1.24 21.55
N SER A 41 5.33 0.90 20.93
CA SER A 41 4.46 -0.20 21.36
C SER A 41 3.69 -0.79 20.17
N LEU A 42 3.04 -1.93 20.42
CA LEU A 42 2.17 -2.58 19.44
C LEU A 42 0.77 -2.00 19.51
N VAL A 43 0.25 -1.62 18.35
CA VAL A 43 -1.10 -1.09 18.17
C VAL A 43 -1.90 -2.01 17.25
N ASP A 44 -3.21 -1.97 17.42
CA ASP A 44 -4.12 -2.64 16.50
C ASP A 44 -4.15 -1.89 15.16
N VAL A 45 -4.22 -2.66 14.08
CA VAL A 45 -4.29 -2.16 12.71
C VAL A 45 -5.33 -2.97 11.96
N SER A 46 -6.14 -2.30 11.14
CA SER A 46 -7.01 -3.01 10.19
C SER A 46 -6.13 -3.58 9.08
N TYR A 47 -6.26 -4.89 8.84
CA TYR A 47 -5.57 -5.51 7.72
C TYR A 47 -6.47 -6.52 7.00
N VAL A 48 -6.19 -6.71 5.71
CA VAL A 48 -6.81 -7.73 4.85
C VAL A 48 -5.72 -8.60 4.25
N ILE A 49 -5.94 -9.90 4.19
CA ILE A 49 -5.09 -10.83 3.42
C ILE A 49 -5.91 -11.24 2.19
N ALA A 50 -5.45 -10.88 0.99
CA ALA A 50 -6.14 -11.22 -0.24
C ALA A 50 -5.75 -12.62 -0.72
N GLY A 51 -6.71 -13.51 -0.92
CA GLY A 51 -6.45 -14.83 -1.47
C GLY A 51 -5.94 -14.76 -2.89
N ALA A 52 -4.97 -15.61 -3.23
CA ALA A 52 -4.53 -15.79 -4.60
C ALA A 52 -5.68 -16.34 -5.47
N SER A 53 -6.05 -15.60 -6.52
CA SER A 53 -7.05 -16.00 -7.52
C SER A 53 -6.41 -16.44 -8.83
N LYS A 54 -5.17 -15.97 -9.11
CA LYS A 54 -4.38 -16.33 -10.28
C LYS A 54 -3.10 -17.01 -9.84
N GLU A 55 -2.89 -18.23 -10.31
CA GLU A 55 -1.64 -18.95 -10.14
C GLU A 55 -0.61 -18.52 -11.19
N SER A 56 0.66 -18.51 -10.80
CA SER A 56 1.79 -18.26 -11.68
C SER A 56 2.99 -19.09 -11.24
N LYS A 57 4.09 -19.04 -12.00
CA LYS A 57 5.33 -19.74 -11.65
C LYS A 57 5.99 -19.10 -10.42
N GLY A 58 6.67 -19.92 -9.63
CA GLY A 58 7.52 -19.48 -8.53
C GLY A 58 6.92 -19.75 -7.14
N VAL A 59 7.43 -19.03 -6.14
CA VAL A 59 7.00 -19.15 -4.75
C VAL A 59 6.01 -18.03 -4.44
N LEU A 60 4.89 -18.39 -3.81
CA LEU A 60 3.92 -17.42 -3.33
C LEU A 60 4.46 -16.69 -2.10
N VAL A 61 4.47 -15.35 -2.16
CA VAL A 61 4.81 -14.46 -1.05
C VAL A 61 3.73 -13.39 -0.93
N TYR A 62 3.32 -13.08 0.30
CA TYR A 62 2.36 -12.00 0.56
C TYR A 62 3.07 -10.68 0.78
N VAL A 63 2.79 -9.69 -0.08
CA VAL A 63 3.42 -8.37 -0.04
C VAL A 63 2.49 -7.36 0.63
N PRO A 64 2.93 -6.63 1.67
CA PRO A 64 2.12 -5.62 2.33
C PRO A 64 2.05 -4.33 1.52
N PHE A 65 0.84 -3.81 1.41
CA PHE A 65 0.53 -2.49 0.91
C PHE A 65 -0.18 -1.69 2.00
N TRP A 66 0.19 -0.44 2.17
CA TRP A 66 -0.72 0.53 2.73
C TRP A 66 -1.79 0.84 1.70
N VAL A 67 -3.05 0.78 2.13
CA VAL A 67 -4.17 1.33 1.38
C VAL A 67 -4.60 2.60 2.09
N VAL A 68 -4.30 3.73 1.47
CA VAL A 68 -4.62 5.07 1.95
C VAL A 68 -5.89 5.51 1.25
N ASN A 69 -7.01 5.50 1.98
CA ASN A 69 -8.25 6.07 1.45
C ASN A 69 -8.19 7.58 1.64
N ALA A 70 -8.17 8.33 0.55
CA ALA A 70 -8.07 9.78 0.57
C ALA A 70 -9.10 10.41 -0.37
N ASN A 71 -9.59 11.59 0.01
CA ASN A 71 -10.37 12.45 -0.85
C ASN A 71 -9.47 13.46 -1.55
N LEU A 72 -9.51 13.47 -2.87
CA LEU A 72 -8.81 14.43 -3.70
C LEU A 72 -9.81 15.43 -4.30
N ASP A 73 -9.67 16.69 -3.91
CA ASP A 73 -10.44 17.81 -4.45
C ASP A 73 -9.51 18.75 -5.25
N VAL A 74 -9.68 18.77 -6.58
CA VAL A 74 -8.90 19.65 -7.47
C VAL A 74 -9.70 20.93 -7.69
N ARG A 75 -9.22 22.03 -7.10
CA ARG A 75 -9.90 23.34 -7.09
C ARG A 75 -9.60 24.15 -8.35
N ARG A 76 -8.37 24.06 -8.87
CA ARG A 76 -7.96 24.72 -10.11
C ARG A 76 -6.89 23.92 -10.81
N GLU A 77 -6.98 23.89 -12.13
CA GLU A 77 -5.97 23.30 -13.00
C GLU A 77 -5.76 24.24 -14.20
N ARG A 78 -4.52 24.68 -14.42
CA ARG A 78 -4.16 25.51 -15.58
C ARG A 78 -3.24 24.74 -16.51
N ILE A 79 -3.72 24.52 -17.73
CA ILE A 79 -2.97 23.86 -18.80
C ILE A 79 -2.67 24.92 -19.87
N SER A 80 -1.41 24.99 -20.34
CA SER A 80 -1.05 25.80 -21.49
C SER A 80 -0.97 24.93 -22.75
N GLY A 81 -1.74 25.28 -23.77
CA GLY A 81 -1.90 24.53 -25.01
C GLY A 81 -3.35 24.53 -25.46
N GLY A 82 -3.63 25.06 -26.66
CA GLY A 82 -4.99 25.26 -27.16
C GLY A 82 -5.83 23.97 -27.22
N MET A 83 -7.10 24.09 -26.82
CA MET A 83 -8.20 23.12 -26.97
C MET A 83 -7.80 21.65 -27.15
N ILE A 84 -7.22 21.02 -26.13
CA ILE A 84 -7.39 19.58 -25.95
C ILE A 84 -8.46 19.43 -24.87
N MET A 85 -9.71 19.38 -25.34
CA MET A 85 -10.87 19.13 -24.51
C MET A 85 -10.67 17.75 -23.86
N ARG A 86 -10.62 17.68 -22.52
CA ARG A 86 -10.54 16.45 -21.70
C ARG A 86 -11.80 15.55 -21.83
N THR A 87 -12.57 15.71 -22.91
CA THR A 87 -13.75 14.92 -23.31
C THR A 87 -13.37 13.63 -24.06
N VAL A 88 -12.13 13.15 -23.94
CA VAL A 88 -11.78 11.80 -24.37
C VAL A 88 -12.15 10.82 -23.26
N THR A 89 -13.26 10.14 -23.48
CA THR A 89 -13.86 9.05 -22.72
C THR A 89 -12.93 7.84 -22.54
N GLY A 90 -11.83 8.00 -21.78
CA GLY A 90 -10.89 6.90 -21.56
C GLY A 90 -9.76 7.12 -20.56
N GLN A 91 -9.48 8.35 -20.10
CA GLN A 91 -8.47 8.56 -19.05
C GLN A 91 -9.11 8.42 -17.66
N ARG A 92 -8.66 7.43 -16.88
CA ARG A 92 -9.12 7.15 -15.51
C ARG A 92 -8.72 8.30 -14.57
N GLN A 93 -9.58 9.29 -14.37
CA GLN A 93 -9.27 10.43 -13.48
C GLN A 93 -9.09 9.97 -12.04
N MET A 94 -8.11 10.52 -11.31
CA MET A 94 -7.86 10.25 -9.87
C MET A 94 -8.71 11.11 -8.92
N ARG A 95 -9.69 11.87 -9.44
CA ARG A 95 -10.54 12.78 -8.66
C ARG A 95 -11.50 12.06 -7.71
N GLY A 96 -11.81 12.73 -6.59
CA GLY A 96 -12.76 12.25 -5.57
C GLY A 96 -12.10 11.32 -4.55
N THR A 97 -12.93 10.59 -3.80
CA THR A 97 -12.45 9.63 -2.79
C THR A 97 -11.95 8.34 -3.45
N ARG A 98 -10.74 7.91 -3.08
CA ARG A 98 -10.10 6.71 -3.64
C ARG A 98 -9.14 6.04 -2.67
N ASP A 99 -8.94 4.74 -2.86
CA ASP A 99 -7.89 3.93 -2.24
C ASP A 99 -6.60 4.03 -3.06
N PHE A 100 -5.55 4.59 -2.45
CA PHE A 100 -4.19 4.63 -2.98
C PHE A 100 -3.39 3.46 -2.42
N TYR A 101 -2.85 2.63 -3.31
CA TYR A 101 -2.04 1.47 -2.95
C TYR A 101 -0.56 1.86 -2.92
N VAL A 102 0.07 1.68 -1.76
CA VAL A 102 1.49 2.00 -1.55
C VAL A 102 2.20 0.77 -0.99
N CYS A 103 3.05 0.15 -1.81
CA CYS A 103 3.88 -0.98 -1.41
C CYS A 103 4.74 -0.60 -0.20
N ALA A 104 4.59 -1.34 0.89
CA ALA A 104 5.21 -1.05 2.17
C ALA A 104 6.43 -1.93 2.47
N ALA A 105 6.96 -2.63 1.46
CA ALA A 105 8.06 -3.59 1.58
C ALA A 105 9.27 -3.17 0.74
N ASP A 106 10.37 -2.81 1.41
CA ASP A 106 11.62 -2.37 0.76
C ASP A 106 12.34 -3.50 0.00
N GLU A 107 12.00 -4.76 0.28
CA GLU A 107 12.56 -5.93 -0.42
C GLU A 107 11.98 -6.13 -1.83
N ILE A 108 10.91 -5.40 -2.18
CA ILE A 108 10.35 -5.39 -3.52
C ILE A 108 11.13 -4.39 -4.39
N PRO A 109 11.67 -4.80 -5.55
CA PRO A 109 12.40 -3.88 -6.43
C PRO A 109 11.52 -2.70 -6.87
N GLU A 110 12.11 -1.51 -6.87
CA GLU A 110 11.42 -0.24 -7.15
C GLU A 110 10.58 -0.26 -8.42
N LYS A 111 11.06 -0.89 -9.49
CA LYS A 111 10.32 -1.01 -10.76
C LYS A 111 8.93 -1.65 -10.55
N TYR A 112 8.84 -2.70 -9.74
CA TYR A 112 7.58 -3.41 -9.50
C TYR A 112 6.68 -2.61 -8.56
N SER A 113 7.23 -2.11 -7.44
CA SER A 113 6.43 -1.35 -6.49
C SER A 113 5.89 -0.06 -7.10
N ARG A 114 6.68 0.63 -7.94
CA ARG A 114 6.26 1.84 -8.65
C ARG A 114 5.11 1.57 -9.64
N ASP A 115 5.19 0.49 -10.41
CA ASP A 115 4.15 0.11 -11.37
C ASP A 115 2.89 -0.35 -10.63
N TRP A 116 3.03 -1.23 -9.64
CA TRP A 116 1.91 -1.72 -8.83
C TRP A 116 1.17 -0.62 -8.10
N ASN A 117 1.89 0.33 -7.48
CA ASN A 117 1.25 1.45 -6.78
C ASN A 117 0.32 2.22 -7.73
N MET A 118 0.77 2.49 -8.96
CA MET A 118 -0.04 3.19 -9.97
C MET A 118 -1.18 2.32 -10.47
N ASP A 119 -0.88 1.10 -10.92
CA ASP A 119 -1.85 0.20 -11.55
C ASP A 119 -2.98 -0.17 -10.59
N LEU A 120 -2.67 -0.52 -9.33
CA LEU A 120 -3.68 -0.87 -8.33
C LEU A 120 -4.52 0.33 -7.87
N THR A 121 -3.96 1.54 -7.92
CA THR A 121 -4.70 2.77 -7.58
C THR A 121 -5.63 3.18 -8.73
N LEU A 122 -5.21 2.98 -9.98
CA LEU A 122 -6.05 3.25 -11.16
C LEU A 122 -7.07 2.14 -11.42
N ASP A 123 -6.71 0.88 -11.15
CA ASP A 123 -7.53 -0.32 -11.31
C ASP A 123 -7.65 -1.05 -9.97
N GLN A 124 -8.62 -0.62 -9.16
CA GLN A 124 -8.78 -1.18 -7.82
C GLN A 124 -9.19 -2.66 -7.93
N PRO A 125 -8.38 -3.58 -7.38
CA PRO A 125 -8.68 -4.99 -7.47
C PRO A 125 -9.85 -5.36 -6.56
N GLU A 126 -10.67 -6.30 -7.01
CA GLU A 126 -11.54 -7.04 -6.09
C GLU A 126 -10.70 -7.96 -5.22
N LEU A 127 -10.79 -7.79 -3.90
CA LEU A 127 -10.07 -8.61 -2.94
C LEU A 127 -10.99 -9.74 -2.47
N ASN A 128 -10.50 -10.98 -2.55
CA ASN A 128 -11.14 -12.16 -1.95
C ASN A 128 -10.47 -12.45 -0.60
N PRO A 129 -11.00 -11.98 0.55
CA PRO A 129 -10.27 -12.06 1.81
C PRO A 129 -10.12 -13.50 2.29
N VAL A 130 -8.94 -13.82 2.83
CA VAL A 130 -8.65 -15.07 3.52
C VAL A 130 -8.22 -14.80 4.97
N SER A 131 -8.36 -15.79 5.84
CA SER A 131 -8.09 -15.65 7.28
C SER A 131 -6.60 -15.73 7.64
N ASP A 132 -5.77 -16.32 6.78
CA ASP A 132 -4.34 -16.51 7.01
C ASP A 132 -3.53 -16.54 5.70
N PHE A 133 -2.21 -16.67 5.84
CA PHE A 133 -1.28 -16.76 4.70
C PHE A 133 -1.16 -18.17 4.11
N LYS A 134 -1.96 -19.15 4.57
CA LYS A 134 -1.91 -20.57 4.13
C LYS A 134 -0.49 -21.19 4.10
N GLY A 135 0.36 -20.79 5.03
CA GLY A 135 1.75 -21.25 5.12
C GLY A 135 2.74 -20.58 4.18
N ALA A 136 2.31 -19.64 3.32
CA ALA A 136 3.20 -18.83 2.50
C ALA A 136 3.93 -17.76 3.34
N ASP A 137 5.11 -17.39 2.87
CA ASP A 137 5.90 -16.31 3.48
C ASP A 137 5.24 -14.95 3.23
N ARG A 138 5.62 -13.98 4.07
CA ARG A 138 5.25 -12.58 3.90
C ARG A 138 6.48 -11.71 3.79
N ALA A 139 6.44 -10.74 2.88
CA ALA A 139 7.43 -9.68 2.83
C ALA A 139 7.34 -8.82 4.09
N LYS A 140 8.48 -8.27 4.51
CA LYS A 140 8.56 -7.42 5.70
C LYS A 140 7.96 -6.06 5.41
N MET A 141 7.16 -5.57 6.34
CA MET A 141 6.62 -4.22 6.25
C MET A 141 7.60 -3.25 6.91
N THR A 142 8.09 -2.28 6.15
CA THR A 142 9.15 -1.35 6.56
C THR A 142 8.71 0.11 6.54
N MET A 143 7.61 0.41 5.85
CA MET A 143 7.06 1.75 5.70
C MET A 143 6.01 2.08 6.79
N ASP A 144 6.16 3.27 7.40
CA ASP A 144 5.21 3.81 8.36
C ASP A 144 3.97 4.42 7.67
N LYS A 145 2.87 4.55 8.40
CA LYS A 145 1.61 5.10 7.91
C LYS A 145 1.77 6.52 7.37
N ASP A 146 2.51 7.38 8.06
CA ASP A 146 2.62 8.79 7.65
C ASP A 146 3.39 8.92 6.34
N VAL A 147 4.47 8.15 6.21
CA VAL A 147 5.24 8.03 4.96
C VAL A 147 4.37 7.48 3.82
N ALA A 148 3.46 6.55 4.12
CA ALA A 148 2.53 6.04 3.10
C ALA A 148 1.52 7.11 2.65
N GLY A 149 1.08 7.99 3.56
CA GLY A 149 0.25 9.15 3.21
C GLY A 149 0.95 10.10 2.23
N GLU A 150 2.21 10.45 2.52
CA GLU A 150 3.03 11.27 1.63
C GLU A 150 3.25 10.60 0.26
N ASN A 151 3.51 9.28 0.23
CA ASN A 151 3.66 8.53 -1.01
C ASN A 151 2.36 8.45 -1.82
N ALA A 152 1.21 8.36 -1.15
CA ALA A 152 -0.10 8.36 -1.81
C ALA A 152 -0.38 9.70 -2.51
N GLU A 153 -0.08 10.82 -1.84
CA GLU A 153 -0.18 12.15 -2.43
C GLU A 153 0.80 12.32 -3.61
N PHE A 154 2.03 11.85 -3.46
CA PHE A 154 3.01 11.86 -4.55
C PHE A 154 2.56 11.04 -5.77
N LEU A 155 1.88 9.91 -5.54
CA LEU A 155 1.34 9.08 -6.63
C LEU A 155 0.32 9.85 -7.47
N PHE A 156 -0.54 10.65 -6.83
CA PHE A 156 -1.46 11.54 -7.52
C PHE A 156 -0.73 12.59 -8.36
N LEU A 157 0.25 13.29 -7.77
CA LEU A 157 1.04 14.29 -8.48
C LEU A 157 1.76 13.69 -9.70
N ARG A 158 2.33 12.50 -9.53
CA ARG A 158 2.94 11.75 -10.63
C ARG A 158 1.93 11.46 -11.74
N TYR A 159 0.74 10.97 -11.40
CA TYR A 159 -0.31 10.71 -12.39
C TYR A 159 -0.66 11.96 -13.19
N GLU A 160 -0.86 13.11 -12.55
CA GLU A 160 -1.19 14.36 -13.26
C GLU A 160 -0.05 14.88 -14.16
N THR A 161 1.22 14.65 -13.77
CA THR A 161 2.38 15.03 -14.60
C THR A 161 2.62 14.10 -15.80
N GLU A 162 2.15 12.86 -15.75
CA GLU A 162 2.22 11.90 -16.87
C GLU A 162 1.12 12.14 -17.93
N ILE A 163 0.09 12.93 -17.62
CA ILE A 163 -0.97 13.29 -18.57
C ILE A 163 -0.44 14.26 -19.64
N PRO A 164 -0.65 14.00 -20.95
CA PRO A 164 -0.20 14.89 -22.03
C PRO A 164 -0.74 16.32 -21.92
N GLY A 165 0.17 17.29 -21.90
CA GLY A 165 -0.11 18.72 -21.71
C GLY A 165 0.84 19.31 -20.67
N THR A 166 1.26 20.57 -20.80
CA THR A 166 2.11 21.18 -19.77
C THR A 166 1.22 21.66 -18.62
N LEU A 167 1.08 20.83 -17.58
CA LEU A 167 0.50 21.25 -16.30
C LEU A 167 1.32 22.44 -15.79
N GLN A 168 0.70 23.61 -15.68
CA GLN A 168 1.40 24.82 -15.22
C GLN A 168 1.10 25.13 -13.76
N ASP A 169 -0.12 24.84 -13.31
CA ASP A 169 -0.60 25.15 -11.96
C ASP A 169 -1.67 24.12 -11.55
N LEU A 170 -1.57 23.61 -10.32
CA LEU A 170 -2.47 22.63 -9.73
C LEU A 170 -2.74 23.03 -8.28
N ASP A 171 -3.96 23.49 -8.01
CA ASP A 171 -4.46 23.77 -6.67
C ASP A 171 -5.39 22.62 -6.26
N TYR A 172 -5.00 21.88 -5.22
CA TYR A 172 -5.70 20.69 -4.77
C TYR A 172 -5.65 20.55 -3.25
N VAL A 173 -6.58 19.76 -2.72
CA VAL A 173 -6.56 19.28 -1.33
C VAL A 173 -6.55 17.76 -1.35
N PHE A 174 -5.69 17.18 -0.50
CA PHE A 174 -5.54 15.75 -0.32
C PHE A 174 -5.84 15.39 1.15
N ASP A 175 -7.06 14.95 1.40
CA ASP A 175 -7.54 14.63 2.76
C ASP A 175 -7.53 13.11 2.98
N ILE A 176 -6.70 12.61 3.88
CA ILE A 176 -6.68 11.17 4.23
C ILE A 176 -7.86 10.85 5.16
N ASN A 177 -8.78 10.01 4.68
CA ASN A 177 -9.94 9.56 5.43
C ASN A 177 -9.59 8.38 6.35
N SER A 178 -8.85 7.40 5.83
CA SER A 178 -8.46 6.21 6.58
C SER A 178 -7.25 5.50 5.98
N THR A 179 -6.64 4.61 6.76
CA THR A 179 -5.52 3.77 6.33
C THR A 179 -5.72 2.35 6.82
N ARG A 180 -5.46 1.37 5.97
CA ARG A 180 -5.43 -0.06 6.32
C ARG A 180 -4.25 -0.74 5.63
N VAL A 181 -3.90 -1.93 6.10
CA VAL A 181 -2.90 -2.77 5.43
C VAL A 181 -3.61 -3.81 4.56
N VAL A 182 -3.11 -4.05 3.36
CA VAL A 182 -3.55 -5.17 2.52
C VAL A 182 -2.34 -6.00 2.16
N TYR A 183 -2.38 -7.30 2.43
CA TYR A 183 -1.41 -8.25 1.93
C TYR A 183 -1.90 -8.81 0.60
N LEU A 184 -1.19 -8.51 -0.48
CA LEU A 184 -1.48 -9.04 -1.81
C LEU A 184 -0.62 -10.27 -2.10
N PRO A 185 -1.18 -11.31 -2.73
CA PRO A 185 -0.43 -12.49 -3.15
C PRO A 185 0.45 -12.12 -4.33
N VAL A 186 1.74 -12.45 -4.25
CA VAL A 186 2.72 -12.23 -5.32
C VAL A 186 3.51 -13.49 -5.56
N TRP A 187 3.53 -13.94 -6.81
CA TRP A 187 4.38 -15.04 -7.25
C TRP A 187 5.77 -14.51 -7.58
N LYS A 188 6.77 -15.04 -6.87
CA LYS A 188 8.18 -14.71 -7.07
C LYS A 188 8.88 -15.86 -7.78
N ASP A 189 9.28 -15.63 -9.02
CA ASP A 189 10.12 -16.53 -9.81
C ASP A 189 11.47 -15.86 -10.08
N ASN A 190 12.50 -16.29 -9.36
CA ASN A 190 13.82 -15.66 -9.37
C ASN A 190 13.73 -14.16 -9.02
N SER A 191 13.88 -13.28 -10.03
CA SER A 191 13.80 -11.82 -9.93
C SER A 191 12.53 -11.24 -10.56
N ASN A 192 11.60 -12.11 -10.95
CA ASN A 192 10.31 -11.74 -11.51
C ASN A 192 9.22 -11.84 -10.45
N TYR A 193 8.33 -10.85 -10.45
CA TYR A 193 7.25 -10.72 -9.48
C TYR A 193 5.95 -10.50 -10.24
N THR A 194 4.92 -11.28 -9.90
CA THR A 194 3.61 -11.20 -10.54
C THR A 194 2.53 -11.20 -9.47
N ILE A 195 1.71 -10.16 -9.43
CA ILE A 195 0.54 -10.08 -8.56
C ILE A 195 -0.45 -11.21 -8.93
N GLY A 196 -0.92 -11.93 -7.92
CA GLY A 196 -1.78 -13.12 -8.05
C GLY A 196 -3.28 -12.84 -7.86
N ILE A 197 -3.74 -11.62 -8.17
CA ILE A 197 -5.17 -11.24 -8.15
C ILE A 197 -5.71 -10.94 -9.55
#